data_AF-A0A7K2W7Z2-F1
#
_entry.id   AF-A0A7K2W7Z2-F1
#
_cell.length_a   1.000
_cell.length_b   1.000
_cell.length_c   1.000
_cell.angle_alpha   90.00
_cell.angle_beta   90.00
_cell.angle_gamma   90.00
#
_symmetry.space_group_name_H-M   'P 1'
#
loop_
_entity.id
_entity.type
_entity.pdbx_description
1 polymer ?
#
loop_
_entity_poly.entity_id
_entity_poly.type
_entity_poly.pdbx_seq_one_letter_code
_entity_poly.pdbx_strand_id
1 'polypeptide(L)'
;MTGAAGALDTAPEGAGPKKRYRECDDDDRRVVVGTHYRYDGSPTSALAHYRKAAGADGWQPRTTAGGGTVPGCFTKPVGGTTAYLGVEGPDDGLLHVEIIADRAGSQWC
;
A
#
# COMPACT_ATOMS: atom_id res chain seq x y z
N MET A 1 9.21 11.49 -20.53
CA MET A 1 9.46 10.69 -19.32
C MET A 1 8.13 10.12 -18.87
N THR A 2 7.85 8.87 -19.22
CA THR A 2 6.63 8.17 -18.80
C THR A 2 6.84 7.75 -17.36
N GLY A 3 6.30 8.52 -16.41
CA GLY A 3 6.38 8.16 -14.99
C GLY A 3 5.68 6.83 -14.78
N ALA A 4 6.37 5.83 -14.24
CA ALA A 4 5.74 4.62 -13.78
C ALA A 4 4.61 5.00 -12.82
N ALA A 5 3.38 4.54 -13.08
CA ALA A 5 2.31 4.67 -12.10
C ALA A 5 2.77 3.93 -10.85
N GLY A 6 2.97 4.67 -9.75
CA GLY A 6 3.38 4.07 -8.48
C GLY A 6 2.32 3.09 -8.00
N ALA A 7 2.67 2.17 -7.10
CA ALA A 7 1.75 1.13 -6.64
C ALA A 7 0.34 1.66 -6.26
N LEU A 8 0.26 2.83 -5.61
CA LEU A 8 -1.00 3.52 -5.26
C LEU A 8 -1.89 3.92 -6.45
N ASP A 9 -1.31 4.13 -7.63
CA ASP A 9 -2.03 4.62 -8.82
C ASP A 9 -2.56 3.51 -9.71
N THR A 10 -2.32 2.25 -9.34
CA THR A 10 -2.78 1.08 -10.09
C THR A 10 -4.05 0.51 -9.47
N ALA A 11 -5.22 0.91 -9.97
CA ALA A 11 -6.49 0.35 -9.54
C ALA A 11 -6.65 -1.10 -10.06
N PRO A 12 -7.19 -2.04 -9.26
CA PRO A 12 -7.62 -3.34 -9.79
C PRO A 12 -8.70 -3.19 -10.87
N GLU A 13 -8.79 -4.15 -11.78
CA GLU A 13 -9.86 -4.18 -12.78
C GLU A 13 -11.24 -4.19 -12.11
N GLY A 14 -12.16 -3.37 -12.61
CA GLY A 14 -13.49 -3.21 -12.03
C GLY A 14 -13.56 -2.29 -10.80
N ALA A 15 -12.42 -1.74 -10.34
CA ALA A 15 -12.43 -0.72 -9.29
C ALA A 15 -13.08 0.58 -9.79
N GLY A 16 -14.03 1.08 -9.01
CA GLY A 16 -14.74 2.33 -9.24
C GLY A 16 -13.93 3.58 -8.84
N PRO A 17 -14.61 4.74 -8.73
CA PRO A 17 -13.97 6.02 -8.44
C PRO A 17 -13.06 5.95 -7.21
N LYS A 18 -11.87 6.56 -7.33
CA LYS A 18 -10.87 6.58 -6.27
C LYS A 18 -10.96 7.86 -5.43
N LYS A 19 -10.86 7.74 -4.10
CA LYS A 19 -10.71 8.87 -3.17
C LYS A 19 -9.30 8.84 -2.58
N ARG A 20 -8.47 9.82 -2.98
CA ARG A 20 -7.13 10.01 -2.41
C ARG A 20 -7.22 10.78 -1.10
N TYR A 21 -6.31 10.48 -0.18
CA TYR A 21 -6.14 11.22 1.06
C TYR A 21 -4.66 11.31 1.45
N ARG A 22 -4.34 12.26 2.33
CA ARG A 22 -3.02 12.48 2.91
C ARG A 22 -3.18 12.91 4.36
N GLU A 23 -2.38 12.33 5.23
CA GLU A 23 -2.32 12.65 6.65
C GLU A 23 -0.85 12.77 7.07
N CYS A 24 -0.57 13.69 8.00
CA CYS A 24 0.71 13.84 8.67
C CYS A 24 0.42 13.85 10.18
N ASP A 25 1.30 13.27 11.00
CA ASP A 25 1.25 13.48 12.44
C ASP A 25 1.79 14.87 12.84
N ASP A 26 1.54 15.27 14.09
CA ASP A 26 1.85 16.61 14.60
C ASP A 26 3.35 16.96 14.58
N ASP A 27 4.23 15.95 14.55
CA ASP A 27 5.69 16.12 14.51
C ASP A 27 6.33 15.75 13.16
N ASP A 28 5.51 15.56 12.12
CA ASP A 28 5.88 15.23 10.75
C ASP A 28 6.79 13.98 10.63
N ARG A 29 6.78 13.09 11.63
CA ARG A 29 7.58 11.85 11.61
C ARG A 29 6.86 10.73 10.91
N ARG A 30 5.54 10.82 10.77
CA ARG A 30 4.69 9.89 10.03
C ARG A 30 3.90 10.64 8.96
N VAL A 31 4.13 10.23 7.71
CA VAL A 31 3.34 10.68 6.57
C VAL A 31 2.59 9.50 5.98
N VAL A 32 1.29 9.67 5.79
CA VAL A 32 0.42 8.69 5.15
C VAL A 32 -0.14 9.28 3.86
N VAL A 33 -0.06 8.52 2.77
CA VAL A 33 -0.76 8.83 1.52
C VAL A 33 -1.50 7.59 1.07
N GLY A 34 -2.79 7.70 0.80
CA GLY A 34 -3.58 6.54 0.44
C GLY A 34 -4.72 6.83 -0.51
N THR A 35 -5.36 5.75 -0.92
CA THR A 35 -6.45 5.74 -1.87
C THR A 35 -7.49 4.70 -1.46
N HIS A 36 -8.74 5.12 -1.41
CA HIS A 36 -9.89 4.22 -1.34
C HIS A 36 -10.48 3.99 -2.72
N TYR A 37 -10.79 2.74 -3.03
CA TYR A 37 -11.48 2.32 -4.24
C TYR A 37 -12.82 1.67 -3.84
N ARG A 38 -13.89 1.97 -4.58
CA ARG A 38 -15.06 1.07 -4.59
C ARG A 38 -14.68 -0.18 -5.37
N TYR A 39 -14.83 -1.36 -4.79
CA TYR A 39 -14.37 -2.59 -5.41
C TYR A 39 -15.16 -3.79 -4.90
N ASP A 40 -15.94 -4.41 -5.80
CA ASP A 40 -16.77 -5.57 -5.51
C ASP A 40 -16.06 -6.92 -5.79
N GLY A 41 -14.77 -6.88 -6.16
CA GLY A 41 -13.98 -8.07 -6.36
C GLY A 41 -13.53 -8.73 -5.05
N SER A 42 -12.78 -9.83 -5.14
CA SER A 42 -12.33 -10.54 -3.92
C SER A 42 -11.07 -9.92 -3.29
N PRO A 43 -10.85 -10.09 -1.97
CA PRO A 43 -9.57 -9.77 -1.33
C PRO A 43 -8.38 -10.45 -1.99
N THR A 44 -8.53 -11.72 -2.39
CA THR A 44 -7.47 -12.46 -3.09
C THR A 44 -7.11 -11.82 -4.43
N SER A 45 -8.10 -11.36 -5.20
CA SER A 45 -7.89 -10.68 -6.48
C SER A 45 -7.20 -9.32 -6.29
N ALA A 46 -7.61 -8.54 -5.28
CA ALA A 46 -6.95 -7.28 -4.94
C ALA A 46 -5.49 -7.51 -4.54
N LEU A 47 -5.23 -8.47 -3.65
CA LEU A 47 -3.88 -8.81 -3.21
C LEU A 47 -2.99 -9.32 -4.36
N ALA A 48 -3.54 -10.12 -5.27
CA ALA A 48 -2.80 -10.58 -6.45
C ALA A 48 -2.42 -9.40 -7.38
N HIS A 49 -3.35 -8.48 -7.61
CA HIS A 49 -3.10 -7.25 -8.37
C HIS A 49 -1.99 -6.41 -7.73
N TYR A 50 -2.10 -6.10 -6.44
CA TYR A 50 -1.12 -5.26 -5.77
C TYR A 50 0.22 -5.95 -5.55
N ARG A 51 0.27 -7.28 -5.37
CA ARG A 51 1.55 -8.01 -5.37
C ARG A 51 2.32 -7.81 -6.66
N LYS A 52 1.63 -7.87 -7.80
CA LYS A 52 2.23 -7.63 -9.12
C LYS A 52 2.68 -6.18 -9.28
N ALA A 53 1.80 -5.23 -8.96
CA ALA A 53 2.10 -3.79 -9.08
C ALA A 53 3.23 -3.35 -8.15
N ALA A 54 3.19 -3.76 -6.89
CA ALA A 54 4.20 -3.48 -5.89
C ALA A 54 5.56 -4.05 -6.32
N GLY A 55 5.62 -5.29 -6.78
CA GLY A 55 6.85 -5.90 -7.30
C GLY A 55 7.42 -5.15 -8.52
N ALA A 56 6.57 -4.72 -9.45
CA ALA A 56 6.99 -3.92 -10.61
C ALA A 56 7.55 -2.54 -10.22
N ASP A 57 7.08 -1.97 -9.11
CA ASP A 57 7.56 -0.71 -8.52
C ASP A 57 8.65 -0.96 -7.44
N GLY A 58 9.25 -2.15 -7.39
CA GLY A 58 10.40 -2.45 -6.52
C GLY A 58 10.09 -2.61 -5.04
N TRP A 59 8.81 -2.69 -4.66
CA TRP A 59 8.40 -3.06 -3.31
C TRP A 59 8.59 -4.56 -3.08
N GLN A 60 8.89 -4.95 -1.84
CA GLN A 60 9.10 -6.33 -1.43
C GLN A 60 8.07 -6.75 -0.37
N PRO A 61 7.61 -8.01 -0.34
CA PRO A 61 6.73 -8.47 0.74
C PRO A 61 7.38 -8.26 2.11
N ARG A 62 6.63 -7.74 3.09
CA ARG A 62 7.12 -7.64 4.46
C ARG A 62 7.23 -9.04 5.07
N THR A 63 8.39 -9.35 5.63
CA THR A 63 8.64 -10.59 6.37
C THR A 63 8.54 -10.36 7.87
N THR A 64 7.90 -11.27 8.59
CA THR A 64 7.92 -11.33 10.06
C THR A 64 9.23 -11.93 10.56
N ALA A 65 9.54 -11.75 11.85
CA ALA A 65 10.73 -12.34 12.47
C ALA A 65 10.79 -13.88 12.35
N GLY A 66 9.64 -14.54 12.19
CA GLY A 66 9.54 -15.99 11.97
C GLY A 66 9.68 -16.43 10.51
N GLY A 67 10.02 -15.53 9.58
CA GLY A 67 10.20 -15.84 8.16
C GLY A 67 8.91 -15.95 7.33
N GLY A 68 7.74 -15.70 7.92
CA GLY A 68 6.48 -15.60 7.19
C GLY A 68 6.30 -14.24 6.52
N THR A 69 5.46 -14.14 5.49
CA THR A 69 5.09 -12.85 4.89
C THR A 69 3.79 -12.32 5.46
N VAL A 70 3.69 -11.01 5.70
CA VAL A 70 2.41 -10.39 6.06
C VAL A 70 1.59 -10.12 4.78
N PRO A 71 0.40 -10.72 4.62
CA PRO A 71 -0.44 -10.50 3.45
C PRO A 71 -0.79 -9.02 3.28
N GLY A 72 -0.72 -8.51 2.06
CA GLY A 72 -1.06 -7.11 1.78
C GLY A 72 -0.04 -6.08 2.28
N CYS A 73 1.03 -6.51 2.94
CA CYS A 73 2.09 -5.62 3.40
C CYS A 73 3.35 -5.73 2.55
N PHE A 74 3.82 -4.60 2.04
CA PHE A 74 5.06 -4.50 1.30
C PHE A 74 5.92 -3.37 1.83
N THR A 75 7.23 -3.46 1.63
CA THR A 75 8.19 -2.46 2.06
C THR A 75 9.09 -2.01 0.92
N LYS A 76 9.54 -0.76 0.99
CA LYS A 76 10.52 -0.19 0.06
C LYS A 76 11.40 0.82 0.80
N PRO A 77 12.74 0.75 0.66
CA PRO A 77 13.61 1.79 1.21
C PRO A 77 13.41 3.10 0.42
N VAL A 78 13.15 4.20 1.13
CA VAL A 78 12.94 5.53 0.55
C VAL A 78 13.65 6.56 1.43
N GLY A 79 14.62 7.29 0.87
CA GLY A 79 15.24 8.44 1.55
C GLY A 79 15.80 8.14 2.96
N GLY A 80 16.39 6.96 3.15
CA GLY A 80 16.96 6.53 4.43
C GLY A 80 15.95 6.00 5.46
N THR A 81 14.66 5.90 5.11
CA THR A 81 13.64 5.20 5.91
C THR A 81 13.02 4.03 5.14
N THR A 82 12.29 3.18 5.85
CA THR A 82 11.44 2.15 5.25
C THR A 82 10.04 2.72 5.07
N ALA A 83 9.56 2.76 3.83
CA ALA A 83 8.15 2.98 3.55
C ALA A 83 7.41 1.64 3.54
N TYR A 84 6.17 1.65 3.99
CA TYR A 84 5.26 0.51 4.01
C TYR A 84 4.12 0.78 3.04
N LEU A 85 3.74 -0.21 2.24
CA LEU A 85 2.56 -0.22 1.40
C LEU A 85 1.58 -1.24 1.98
N GLY A 86 0.43 -0.78 2.46
CA GLY A 86 -0.67 -1.60 2.96
C GLY A 86 -1.77 -1.75 1.91
N VAL A 87 -2.35 -2.95 1.85
CA VAL A 87 -3.52 -3.30 1.02
C VAL A 87 -4.50 -4.04 1.91
N GLU A 88 -5.65 -3.43 2.18
CA GLU A 88 -6.67 -3.94 3.09
C GLU A 88 -8.04 -3.99 2.42
N GLY A 89 -8.82 -5.02 2.75
CA GLY A 89 -10.13 -5.28 2.14
C GLY A 89 -10.06 -6.00 0.77
N PRO A 90 -11.11 -5.88 -0.05
CA PRO A 90 -12.27 -5.03 0.16
C PRO A 90 -13.17 -5.50 1.31
N ASP A 91 -13.52 -4.58 2.20
CA ASP A 91 -14.52 -4.74 3.26
C ASP A 91 -15.69 -3.81 2.95
N ASP A 92 -16.93 -4.32 2.97
CA ASP A 92 -18.14 -3.58 2.55
C ASP A 92 -17.98 -2.85 1.19
N GLY A 93 -17.29 -3.50 0.25
CA GLY A 93 -17.03 -2.97 -1.10
C GLY A 93 -15.97 -1.85 -1.15
N LEU A 94 -15.22 -1.63 -0.07
CA LEU A 94 -14.16 -0.62 0.01
C LEU A 94 -12.79 -1.29 0.08
N LEU A 95 -11.98 -1.08 -0.96
CA LEU A 95 -10.57 -1.47 -0.96
C LEU A 95 -9.71 -0.28 -0.57
N HIS A 96 -8.85 -0.47 0.42
CA HIS A 96 -7.98 0.56 0.98
C HIS A 96 -6.52 0.23 0.69
N VAL A 97 -5.82 1.19 0.09
CA VAL A 97 -4.39 1.06 -0.24
C VAL A 97 -3.65 2.31 0.19
N GLU A 98 -2.56 2.16 0.94
CA GLU A 98 -1.83 3.28 1.50
C GLU A 98 -0.33 3.07 1.58
N ILE A 99 0.41 4.16 1.50
CA ILE A 99 1.83 4.22 1.82
C ILE A 99 2.00 4.99 3.12
N ILE A 100 2.72 4.38 4.07
CA ILE A 100 3.15 4.98 5.31
C ILE A 100 4.68 5.14 5.26
N ALA A 101 5.16 6.37 5.43
CA ALA A 101 6.56 6.63 5.73
C ALA A 101 6.65 7.06 7.20
N ASP A 102 7.28 6.24 8.03
CA ASP A 102 7.43 6.49 9.46
C ASP A 102 8.90 6.50 9.85
N ARG A 103 9.34 7.59 10.49
CA ARG A 103 10.71 7.77 11.02
C ARG A 103 10.83 7.47 12.51
N ALA A 104 9.73 7.26 13.22
CA ALA A 104 9.71 6.86 14.62
C ALA A 104 10.16 5.39 14.83
N GLY A 105 10.31 4.63 13.75
CA GLY A 105 10.76 3.23 13.79
C GLY A 105 9.66 2.24 14.15
N SER A 106 8.38 2.63 14.03
CA SER A 106 7.27 1.70 14.19
C SER A 106 7.25 0.67 13.05
N GLN A 107 6.68 -0.49 13.34
CA GLN A 107 6.40 -1.48 12.31
C GLN A 107 4.94 -1.37 11.88
N TRP A 108 4.73 -1.19 10.58
CA TRP A 108 3.41 -1.11 9.95
C TRP A 108 3.13 -2.37 9.13
N CYS A 109 1.82 -2.66 9.00
CA CYS A 109 1.22 -3.90 8.50
C CYS A 109 1.93 -5.18 8.97
#